data_AF-A0A3D0JZ77-F1
#
_entry.id   AF-A0A3D0JZ77-F1
#
_cell.length_a   1.000
_cell.length_b   1.000
_cell.length_c   1.000
_cell.angle_alpha   90.00
_cell.angle_beta   90.00
_cell.angle_gamma   90.00
#
_symmetry.space_group_name_H-M   'P 1'
#
loop_
_entity.id
_entity.type
_entity.pdbx_description
1 polymer ?
#
loop_
_entity_poly.entity_id
_entity_poly.type
_entity_poly.pdbx_seq_one_letter_code
_entity_poly.pdbx_strand_id
1 'polypeptide(L)'
;PPQPDAADKASDATSTISVPREKWISGQPVASQGLELFPRKPSFTTLQTLTGARNMLVVIRFAKDGKPTTADVLEHSGNEGIDAAVKASLYRWRAKGTRLDALSDGQTIDITLELIMHRRRG
;
A
#
# COMPACT_ATOMS: atom_id res chain seq x y z
N PRO A 1 -8.65 -13.21 -38.77
CA PRO A 1 -8.26 -13.98 -37.56
C PRO A 1 -8.25 -13.09 -36.30
N PRO A 2 -9.12 -13.32 -35.31
CA PRO A 2 -9.01 -12.65 -34.03
C PRO A 2 -7.94 -13.30 -33.14
N GLN A 3 -7.13 -12.46 -32.51
CA GLN A 3 -5.97 -12.75 -31.68
C GLN A 3 -6.43 -13.07 -30.24
N PRO A 4 -5.80 -14.01 -29.52
CA PRO A 4 -6.36 -14.56 -28.28
C PRO A 4 -6.29 -13.57 -27.11
N ASP A 5 -7.44 -13.42 -26.45
CA ASP A 5 -7.66 -12.81 -25.14
C ASP A 5 -6.58 -13.18 -24.12
N ALA A 6 -5.72 -12.21 -23.81
CA ALA A 6 -4.80 -12.23 -22.67
C ALA A 6 -5.14 -11.13 -21.66
N ALA A 7 -6.42 -10.76 -21.54
CA ALA A 7 -6.85 -9.60 -20.74
C ALA A 7 -7.74 -9.94 -19.53
N ASP A 8 -8.03 -11.21 -19.25
CA ASP A 8 -9.04 -11.58 -18.24
C ASP A 8 -8.49 -12.19 -16.93
N LYS A 9 -7.16 -12.20 -16.72
CA LYS A 9 -6.53 -12.91 -15.58
C LYS A 9 -5.86 -12.04 -14.50
N ALA A 10 -6.25 -10.77 -14.36
CA ALA A 10 -5.61 -9.86 -13.40
C ALA A 10 -6.57 -9.03 -12.51
N SER A 11 -7.82 -9.45 -12.32
CA SER A 11 -8.80 -8.69 -11.50
C SER A 11 -9.21 -9.34 -10.18
N ASP A 12 -8.72 -10.51 -9.83
CA ASP A 12 -9.23 -11.22 -8.65
C ASP A 12 -8.44 -10.83 -7.37
N ALA A 13 -9.13 -10.11 -6.49
CA ALA A 13 -8.74 -9.70 -5.13
C ALA A 13 -8.00 -8.34 -4.96
N THR A 14 -8.55 -7.26 -5.50
CA THR A 14 -8.23 -5.92 -4.98
C THR A 14 -8.90 -5.70 -3.62
N SER A 15 -8.13 -5.64 -2.53
CA SER A 15 -8.63 -5.26 -1.21
C SER A 15 -8.30 -3.79 -0.93
N THR A 16 -9.33 -2.96 -0.84
CA THR A 16 -9.16 -1.57 -0.40
C THR A 16 -9.15 -1.50 1.12
N ILE A 17 -8.10 -0.92 1.70
CA ILE A 17 -7.92 -0.78 3.15
C ILE A 17 -7.56 0.68 3.45
N SER A 18 -8.44 1.42 4.11
CA SER A 18 -8.10 2.74 4.63
C SER A 18 -7.24 2.59 5.88
N VAL A 19 -6.00 3.08 5.82
CA VAL A 19 -5.05 2.99 6.93
C VAL A 19 -4.83 4.39 7.51
N PRO A 20 -5.32 4.67 8.73
CA PRO A 20 -5.02 5.94 9.37
C PRO A 20 -3.51 6.01 9.64
N ARG A 21 -2.92 7.18 9.38
CA ARG A 21 -1.49 7.43 9.58
C ARG A 21 -0.95 7.00 10.95
N GLU A 22 -1.77 7.05 12.01
CA GLU A 22 -1.34 6.72 13.36
C GLU A 22 -1.02 5.24 13.50
N LYS A 23 -1.82 4.36 12.88
CA LYS A 23 -1.53 2.92 12.82
C LYS A 23 -0.27 2.64 12.01
N TRP A 24 -0.06 3.40 10.93
CA TRP A 24 1.15 3.31 10.13
C TRP A 24 2.42 3.75 10.89
N ILE A 25 2.38 4.92 11.54
CA ILE A 25 3.52 5.49 12.28
C ILE A 25 3.87 4.64 13.50
N SER A 26 2.85 4.07 14.16
CA SER A 26 3.04 3.15 15.30
C SER A 26 3.46 1.75 14.86
N GLY A 27 3.42 1.43 13.55
CA GLY A 27 3.71 0.09 13.03
C GLY A 27 2.67 -0.95 13.45
N GLN A 28 1.48 -0.52 13.88
CA GLN A 28 0.41 -1.42 14.28
C GLN A 28 -0.07 -2.22 13.07
N PRO A 29 -0.23 -3.55 13.22
CA PRO A 29 -0.70 -4.35 12.12
C PRO A 29 -2.12 -3.93 11.71
N VAL A 30 -2.36 -3.90 10.40
CA VAL A 30 -3.69 -3.60 9.85
C VAL A 30 -4.25 -4.89 9.26
N ALA A 31 -5.25 -5.45 9.92
CA ALA A 31 -5.95 -6.64 9.45
C ALA A 31 -7.23 -6.26 8.68
N SER A 32 -7.40 -6.83 7.50
CA SER A 32 -8.62 -6.76 6.70
C SER A 32 -8.80 -8.05 5.91
N GLN A 33 -10.00 -8.63 5.91
CA GLN A 33 -10.38 -9.73 5.01
C GLN A 33 -9.39 -10.92 4.94
N GLY A 34 -8.85 -11.34 6.10
CA GLY A 34 -7.89 -12.47 6.17
C GLY A 34 -6.46 -12.11 5.75
N LEU A 35 -6.14 -10.81 5.71
CA LEU A 35 -4.84 -10.26 5.36
C LEU A 35 -4.41 -9.28 6.45
N GLU A 36 -3.21 -9.50 7.00
CA GLU A 36 -2.58 -8.71 8.03
C GLU A 36 -1.36 -8.00 7.46
N LEU A 37 -1.39 -6.67 7.48
CA LEU A 37 -0.32 -5.82 7.01
C LEU A 37 0.57 -5.41 8.17
N PHE A 38 1.87 -5.43 7.95
CA PHE A 38 2.90 -4.99 8.87
C PHE A 38 3.52 -3.71 8.31
N PRO A 39 2.91 -2.56 8.61
CA PRO A 39 3.34 -1.31 8.02
C PRO A 39 4.66 -0.86 8.66
N ARG A 40 5.57 -0.33 7.83
CA ARG A 40 6.86 0.20 8.31
C ARG A 40 6.85 1.72 8.22
N LYS A 41 7.40 2.38 9.22
CA LYS A 41 7.40 3.84 9.30
C LYS A 41 8.25 4.44 8.16
N PRO A 42 7.70 5.38 7.37
CA PRO A 42 8.48 6.14 6.38
C PRO A 42 9.49 7.04 7.10
N SER A 43 10.68 7.16 6.50
CA SER A 43 11.71 8.07 6.99
C SER A 43 11.58 9.39 6.24
N PHE A 44 11.04 10.41 6.91
CA PHE A 44 11.00 11.76 6.40
C PHE A 44 12.25 12.51 6.87
N THR A 45 12.94 13.20 5.98
CA THR A 45 14.00 14.15 6.39
C THR A 45 13.35 15.36 7.05
N THR A 46 13.99 15.94 8.06
CA THR A 46 13.45 16.95 9.00
C THR A 46 12.78 18.18 8.35
N LEU A 47 13.06 18.47 7.06
CA LEU A 47 12.48 19.59 6.32
C LEU A 47 11.14 19.27 5.62
N GLN A 48 10.73 18.00 5.54
CA GLN A 48 9.46 17.62 4.94
C GLN A 48 8.33 17.82 5.94
N THR A 49 7.89 19.06 6.10
CA THR A 49 6.73 19.38 6.92
C THR A 49 5.48 18.79 6.25
N LEU A 50 4.85 17.79 6.87
CA LEU A 50 3.56 17.20 6.43
C LEU A 50 2.38 18.21 6.46
N THR A 51 2.64 19.48 6.77
CA THR A 51 1.63 20.53 6.78
C THR A 51 1.14 20.82 5.36
N GLY A 52 -0.08 20.39 5.06
CA GLY A 52 -0.72 20.64 3.76
C GLY A 52 -0.76 19.44 2.81
N ALA A 53 -0.18 18.30 3.20
CA ALA A 53 -0.33 17.06 2.46
C ALA A 53 -1.80 16.62 2.43
N ARG A 54 -2.30 16.31 1.23
CA ARG A 54 -3.63 15.73 1.03
C ARG A 54 -3.61 14.24 1.33
N ASN A 55 -4.80 13.65 1.47
CA ASN A 55 -4.93 12.19 1.49
C ASN A 55 -4.32 11.61 0.22
N MET A 56 -3.71 10.45 0.36
CA MET A 56 -2.96 9.80 -0.70
C MET A 56 -3.50 8.40 -0.90
N LEU A 57 -3.75 8.03 -2.15
CA LEU A 57 -4.18 6.69 -2.51
C LEU A 57 -2.98 5.97 -3.12
N VAL A 58 -2.63 4.82 -2.58
CA VAL A 58 -1.55 3.98 -3.10
C VAL A 58 -2.03 2.58 -3.35
N VAL A 59 -1.39 1.88 -4.27
CA VAL A 59 -1.58 0.44 -4.44
C VAL A 59 -0.26 -0.26 -4.19
N ILE A 60 -0.30 -1.34 -3.41
CA ILE A 60 0.83 -2.24 -3.20
C ILE A 60 0.42 -3.62 -3.69
N ARG A 61 1.25 -4.23 -4.52
CA ARG A 61 1.09 -5.63 -4.93
C ARG A 61 1.97 -6.50 -4.05
N PHE A 62 1.38 -7.47 -3.36
CA PHE A 62 2.11 -8.43 -2.53
C PHE A 62 2.15 -9.80 -3.20
N ALA A 63 3.33 -10.41 -3.27
CA ALA A 63 3.47 -11.81 -3.65
C ALA A 63 3.11 -12.73 -2.48
N LYS A 64 2.93 -14.03 -2.77
CA LYS A 64 2.64 -15.10 -1.78
C LYS A 64 3.52 -15.06 -0.53
N ASP A 65 4.81 -14.72 -0.67
CA ASP A 65 5.75 -14.65 0.46
C ASP A 65 5.56 -13.41 1.35
N GLY A 66 4.55 -12.59 1.06
CA GLY A 66 4.22 -11.39 1.82
C GLY A 66 5.14 -10.21 1.54
N LYS A 67 5.98 -10.30 0.50
CA LYS A 67 6.82 -9.19 0.04
C LYS A 67 6.11 -8.38 -1.04
N PRO A 68 6.25 -7.04 -1.00
CA PRO A 68 5.73 -6.17 -2.03
C PRO A 68 6.58 -6.32 -3.29
N THR A 69 5.94 -6.59 -4.41
CA THR A 69 6.56 -6.66 -5.74
C THR A 69 6.49 -5.30 -6.44
N THR A 70 5.41 -4.55 -6.21
CA THR A 70 5.22 -3.22 -6.81
C THR A 70 4.49 -2.31 -5.83
N ALA A 71 4.80 -1.01 -5.88
CA ALA A 71 4.07 0.02 -5.15
C ALA A 71 3.91 1.26 -6.04
N ASP A 72 2.66 1.68 -6.24
CA ASP A 72 2.30 2.82 -7.09
C ASP A 72 1.45 3.82 -6.31
N VAL A 73 1.60 5.09 -6.67
CA VAL A 73 0.79 6.18 -6.12
C VAL A 73 -0.31 6.47 -7.13
N LEU A 74 -1.56 6.23 -6.72
CA LEU A 74 -2.75 6.48 -7.54
C LEU A 74 -3.22 7.93 -7.37
N GLU A 75 -3.16 8.44 -6.14
CA GLU A 75 -3.44 9.85 -5.82
C GLU A 75 -2.32 10.42 -4.96
N HIS A 76 -1.72 11.51 -5.44
CA HIS A 76 -0.57 12.14 -4.83
C HIS A 76 -0.94 13.02 -3.64
N SER A 77 -0.07 13.06 -2.63
CA SER A 77 -0.26 13.94 -1.46
C SER A 77 -0.12 15.43 -1.77
N GLY A 78 0.39 15.77 -2.97
CA GLY A 78 0.71 17.15 -3.38
C GLY A 78 2.12 17.59 -2.99
N ASN A 79 2.95 16.70 -2.46
CA ASN A 79 4.35 16.94 -2.16
C ASN A 79 5.18 15.73 -2.60
N GLU A 80 6.03 15.92 -3.61
CA GLU A 80 6.85 14.83 -4.18
C GLU A 80 7.80 14.19 -3.16
N GLY A 81 8.31 14.97 -2.20
CA GLY A 81 9.15 14.45 -1.13
C GLY A 81 8.41 13.48 -0.21
N ILE A 82 7.14 13.78 0.09
CA ILE A 82 6.26 12.92 0.88
C ILE A 82 5.90 11.67 0.07
N ASP A 83 5.50 11.84 -1.20
CA ASP A 83 5.13 10.73 -2.07
C ASP A 83 6.30 9.74 -2.25
N ALA A 84 7.52 10.24 -2.45
CA ALA A 84 8.73 9.43 -2.55
C ALA A 84 9.05 8.69 -1.25
N ALA A 85 8.97 9.38 -0.10
CA ALA A 85 9.22 8.78 1.22
C ALA A 85 8.18 7.70 1.56
N VAL A 86 6.91 7.95 1.20
CA VAL A 86 5.83 6.97 1.33
C VAL A 86 6.13 5.77 0.44
N LYS A 87 6.34 5.96 -0.86
CA LYS A 87 6.61 4.87 -1.82
C LYS A 87 7.79 4.01 -1.39
N ALA A 88 8.91 4.62 -0.99
CA ALA A 88 10.08 3.90 -0.48
C ALA A 88 9.75 3.07 0.77
N SER A 89 8.86 3.57 1.63
CA SER A 89 8.40 2.83 2.80
C SER A 89 7.51 1.65 2.45
N LEU A 90 6.62 1.78 1.47
CA LEU A 90 5.71 0.69 1.05
C LEU A 90 6.47 -0.57 0.62
N TYR A 91 7.61 -0.44 -0.05
CA TYR A 91 8.49 -1.58 -0.39
C TYR A 91 9.06 -2.34 0.83
N ARG A 92 9.02 -1.71 2.00
CA ARG A 92 9.48 -2.30 3.28
C ARG A 92 8.33 -2.93 4.05
N TRP A 93 7.08 -2.71 3.66
CA TRP A 93 5.93 -3.34 4.31
C TRP A 93 5.95 -4.84 4.06
N ARG A 94 5.32 -5.58 4.95
CA ARG A 94 5.08 -7.01 4.76
C ARG A 94 3.60 -7.29 4.95
N ALA A 95 3.13 -8.34 4.32
CA ALA A 95 1.77 -8.82 4.48
C ALA A 95 1.82 -10.31 4.87
N LYS A 96 0.86 -10.77 5.67
CA LYS A 96 0.65 -12.19 5.97
C LYS A 96 -0.85 -12.47 6.01
N GLY A 97 -1.26 -13.71 5.81
CA GLY A 97 -2.66 -14.09 5.95
C GLY A 97 -3.05 -15.19 4.99
N THR A 98 -4.25 -15.73 5.21
CA THR A 98 -4.78 -16.85 4.43
C THR A 98 -4.97 -16.49 2.96
N ARG A 99 -5.26 -15.23 2.65
CA ARG A 99 -5.34 -14.76 1.26
C ARG A 99 -4.01 -14.83 0.51
N LEU A 100 -2.89 -14.60 1.18
CA LEU A 100 -1.57 -14.76 0.55
C LEU A 100 -1.21 -16.23 0.40
N ASP A 101 -1.53 -17.04 1.40
CA ASP A 101 -1.25 -18.48 1.36
C ASP A 101 -1.98 -19.19 0.21
N ALA A 102 -3.20 -18.72 -0.09
CA ALA A 102 -4.02 -19.17 -1.21
C ALA A 102 -3.49 -18.78 -2.60
N LEU A 103 -2.51 -17.88 -2.70
CA LEU A 103 -1.91 -17.51 -3.99
C LEU A 103 -1.06 -18.66 -4.55
N SER A 104 -1.11 -18.83 -5.86
CA SER A 104 -0.14 -19.67 -6.59
C SER A 104 1.17 -18.90 -6.81
N ASP A 105 2.23 -19.62 -7.15
CA ASP A 105 3.51 -19.00 -7.52
C ASP A 105 3.33 -18.05 -8.72
N GLY A 106 3.94 -16.86 -8.63
CA GLY A 106 3.79 -15.79 -9.62
C GLY A 106 2.50 -14.96 -9.52
N GLN A 107 1.54 -15.31 -8.66
CA GLN A 107 0.38 -14.45 -8.40
C GLN A 107 0.67 -13.39 -7.33
N THR A 108 -0.01 -12.26 -7.46
CA THR A 108 0.03 -11.18 -6.48
C THR A 108 -1.38 -10.80 -6.06
N ILE A 109 -1.49 -10.24 -4.85
CA ILE A 109 -2.70 -9.57 -4.40
C ILE A 109 -2.48 -8.06 -4.41
N ASP A 110 -3.45 -7.34 -4.95
CA ASP A 110 -3.41 -5.88 -5.04
C ASP A 110 -4.12 -5.30 -3.82
N ILE A 111 -3.41 -4.44 -3.09
CA ILE A 111 -3.95 -3.76 -1.91
C ILE A 111 -3.93 -2.27 -2.16
N THR A 112 -5.12 -1.70 -2.25
CA THR A 112 -5.27 -0.25 -2.35
C THR A 112 -5.36 0.32 -0.95
N LEU A 113 -4.43 1.19 -0.59
CA LEU A 113 -4.37 1.85 0.70
C LEU A 113 -4.73 3.32 0.55
N GLU A 114 -5.71 3.77 1.32
CA GLU A 114 -5.95 5.19 1.51
C GLU A 114 -5.19 5.65 2.76
N LEU A 115 -4.21 6.53 2.54
CA LEU A 115 -3.40 7.15 3.57
C LEU A 115 -4.04 8.48 3.96
N ILE A 116 -4.67 8.48 5.14
CA ILE A 116 -5.34 9.67 5.66
C ILE A 116 -4.33 10.59 6.33
N MET A 117 -4.04 11.72 5.68
CA MET A 117 -3.10 12.75 6.16
C MET A 117 -3.86 13.78 6.99
N HIS A 118 -4.26 13.44 8.23
CA HIS A 118 -4.93 14.42 9.07
C HIS A 118 -4.01 15.59 9.45
N ARG A 119 -4.54 16.80 9.62
CA ARG A 119 -3.80 17.85 10.33
C ARG A 119 -3.80 17.47 11.81
N ARG A 120 -2.64 17.35 12.46
CA ARG A 120 -2.64 17.42 13.93
C ARG A 120 -3.03 18.87 14.23
N ARG A 121 -4.28 19.12 14.63
CA ARG A 121 -4.64 20.38 15.28
C ARG A 121 -3.86 20.38 16.59
N GLY A 122 -2.74 21.10 16.61
CA GLY A 122 -2.20 21.66 17.83
C GLY A 122 -3.04 22.86 18.24
#